data_AF-A0A6I0SKT2-F1
#
_entry.id   AF-A0A6I0SKT2-F1
#
_cell.length_a   1.000
_cell.length_b   1.000
_cell.length_c   1.000
_cell.angle_alpha   90.00
_cell.angle_beta   90.00
_cell.angle_gamma   90.00
#
_symmetry.space_group_name_H-M   'P 1'
#
loop_
_entity.id
_entity.type
_entity.pdbx_description
1 polymer ?
#
loop_
_entity_poly.entity_id
_entity_poly.type
_entity_poly.pdbx_seq_one_letter_code
_entity_poly.pdbx_strand_id
1 'polypeptide(L)'
;MKQICSILLFFLISAGSYAQNFADYFQNKTLRVDYIFTGNNKQQAIYLDELSQLPSWAGREHHLSELPLEGNGQIIVRDLATRQCIYKTSFSSLFQEWLSTDEAKETAKGFENTFLLPYPKQPAEIEIVLFSPRKEVMTSFKHIVRPDDILIHKRGTSHVTPHRYILQSGNEKECIDVAILAEGYTEKEMDLFYQDAQKACESLFSHEPFRSMKNKFNVVAVASPSIDSGVSVPREKQWKHTAVHSHFDTFYSDRYLTTSRVKAIHNALAGIPYEHIIILANTDVYGGGGIYNSYTLTTAHHPMFKPVVVHEFGHSFGGLADEYFYDDDVMTDTYPLDVEPWEQNISTRVNFASKWEDMLAPNTPVPTPIAQHQNYPVGVYEGGGYSAKGIYRPAFNCRMKTNEYPEFCPVCQRAIQRIIEFYVP
;
A
#
# COMPACT_ATOMS: atom_id res chain seq x y z
N MET A 1 43.96 46.93 -40.54
CA MET A 1 42.55 47.13 -40.13
C MET A 1 42.09 45.82 -39.52
N LYS A 2 42.08 45.71 -38.17
CA LYS A 2 40.86 45.60 -37.34
C LYS A 2 40.03 44.36 -37.73
N GLN A 3 40.09 43.24 -37.01
CA GLN A 3 39.17 42.83 -35.91
C GLN A 3 39.08 41.28 -36.02
N ILE A 4 38.80 40.41 -35.04
CA ILE A 4 38.45 40.42 -33.63
C ILE A 4 38.74 38.99 -33.14
N CYS A 5 39.34 38.83 -31.96
CA CYS A 5 39.37 37.56 -31.23
C CYS A 5 37.95 37.15 -30.84
N SER A 6 37.56 35.92 -31.16
CA SER A 6 36.39 35.28 -30.52
C SER A 6 36.86 33.99 -29.84
N ILE A 7 37.16 34.09 -28.56
CA ILE A 7 37.28 32.96 -27.64
C ILE A 7 35.84 32.59 -27.26
N LEU A 8 35.35 31.44 -27.73
CA LEU A 8 34.12 30.84 -27.21
C LEU A 8 34.46 30.17 -25.87
N LEU A 9 34.03 30.78 -24.77
CA LEU A 9 34.01 30.16 -23.45
C LEU A 9 32.73 29.30 -23.36
N PHE A 10 32.86 27.99 -23.47
CA PHE A 10 31.79 27.06 -23.12
C PHE A 10 31.65 27.02 -21.59
N PHE A 11 30.68 27.76 -21.05
CA PHE A 11 30.19 27.52 -19.69
C PHE A 11 29.35 26.23 -19.72
N LEU A 12 29.99 25.10 -19.40
CA LEU A 12 29.29 23.91 -18.93
C LEU A 12 28.69 24.25 -17.57
N ILE A 13 27.43 24.68 -17.56
CA ILE A 13 26.61 24.65 -16.35
C ILE A 13 26.34 23.17 -16.10
N SER A 14 27.20 22.52 -15.34
CA SER A 14 26.88 21.26 -14.69
C SER A 14 25.76 21.56 -13.70
N ALA A 15 24.51 21.43 -14.15
CA ALA A 15 23.39 21.26 -13.24
C ALA A 15 23.67 19.97 -12.47
N GLY A 16 24.31 20.09 -11.31
CA GLY A 16 24.47 18.97 -10.39
C GLY A 16 23.08 18.48 -10.04
N SER A 17 22.75 17.27 -10.48
CA SER A 17 21.65 16.50 -9.93
C SER A 17 22.01 16.21 -8.46
N TYR A 18 21.64 17.13 -7.57
CA TYR A 18 21.74 16.91 -6.13
C TYR A 18 20.67 15.89 -5.75
N ALA A 19 21.06 14.60 -5.74
CA ALA A 19 20.27 13.58 -5.09
C ALA A 19 20.20 13.92 -3.59
N GLN A 20 19.00 14.01 -3.04
CA GLN A 20 18.81 14.28 -1.62
C GLN A 20 19.42 13.13 -0.80
N ASN A 21 20.35 13.44 0.11
CA ASN A 21 20.90 12.43 1.01
C ASN A 21 20.00 12.32 2.25
N PHE A 22 19.66 11.10 2.66
CA PHE A 22 18.88 10.83 3.87
C PHE A 22 19.45 11.54 5.10
N ALA A 23 20.77 11.50 5.26
CA ALA A 23 21.45 12.05 6.41
C ALA A 23 21.42 13.59 6.48
N ASP A 24 21.02 14.29 5.43
CA ASP A 24 20.92 15.75 5.47
C ASP A 24 19.80 16.21 6.41
N TYR A 25 18.66 15.50 6.40
CA TYR A 25 17.44 15.90 7.13
C TYR A 25 17.00 14.91 8.19
N PHE A 26 17.40 13.64 8.12
CA PHE A 26 16.79 12.58 8.92
C PHE A 26 17.78 11.85 9.85
N GLN A 27 17.25 11.37 10.96
CA GLN A 27 17.90 10.43 11.86
C GLN A 27 17.47 9.02 11.47
N ASN A 28 18.30 7.99 11.74
CA ASN A 28 17.94 6.59 11.53
C ASN A 28 16.94 6.08 12.58
N LYS A 29 15.74 6.68 12.60
CA LYS A 29 14.59 6.43 13.47
C LYS A 29 13.33 6.73 12.67
N THR A 30 12.19 6.21 13.10
CA THR A 30 10.91 6.51 12.46
C THR A 30 10.10 7.49 13.31
N LEU A 31 9.58 8.54 12.68
CA LEU A 31 8.44 9.32 13.16
C LEU A 31 7.17 8.62 12.67
N ARG A 32 6.50 7.92 13.58
CA ARG A 32 5.16 7.37 13.34
C ARG A 32 4.13 8.45 13.66
N VAL A 33 3.17 8.66 12.77
CA VAL A 33 2.09 9.63 12.95
C VAL A 33 0.76 8.92 12.82
N ASP A 34 -0.04 8.99 13.89
CA ASP A 34 -1.39 8.46 13.93
C ASP A 34 -2.37 9.61 13.69
N TYR A 35 -3.29 9.42 12.75
CA TYR A 35 -4.37 10.36 12.43
C TYR A 35 -5.73 9.71 12.62
N ILE A 36 -6.74 10.57 12.77
CA ILE A 36 -8.14 10.20 12.64
C ILE A 36 -8.67 10.86 11.37
N PHE A 37 -9.04 10.04 10.39
CA PHE A 37 -9.80 10.51 9.22
C PHE A 37 -11.28 10.50 9.59
N THR A 38 -11.93 11.64 9.43
CA THR A 38 -13.31 11.84 9.87
C THR A 38 -14.15 12.37 8.73
N GLY A 39 -15.44 12.07 8.75
CA GLY A 39 -16.35 12.65 7.77
C GLY A 39 -17.53 11.76 7.46
N ASN A 40 -18.17 12.11 6.36
CA ASN A 40 -19.26 11.40 5.68
C ASN A 40 -19.11 11.64 4.17
N ASN A 41 -20.08 11.23 3.34
CA ASN A 41 -19.97 11.36 1.89
C ASN A 41 -19.95 12.81 1.35
N LYS A 42 -20.21 13.83 2.20
CA LYS A 42 -20.24 15.26 1.81
C LYS A 42 -19.05 16.06 2.31
N GLN A 43 -18.51 15.72 3.48
CA GLN A 43 -17.42 16.48 4.10
C GLN A 43 -16.44 15.53 4.80
N GLN A 44 -15.15 15.84 4.68
CA GLN A 44 -14.07 15.08 5.30
C GLN A 44 -13.08 16.01 6.00
N ALA A 45 -12.49 15.53 7.09
CA ALA A 45 -11.48 16.24 7.86
C ALA A 45 -10.45 15.25 8.43
N ILE A 46 -9.24 15.73 8.66
CA ILE A 46 -8.13 14.95 9.22
C ILE A 46 -7.68 15.64 10.50
N TYR A 47 -7.50 14.86 11.57
CA TYR A 47 -6.96 15.34 12.84
C TYR A 47 -5.79 14.46 13.28
N LEU A 48 -4.78 15.08 13.90
CA LEU A 48 -3.69 14.37 14.55
C LEU A 48 -4.21 13.66 15.81
N ASP A 49 -3.88 12.38 15.97
CA ASP A 49 -4.14 11.59 17.19
C ASP A 49 -2.92 11.63 18.12
N GLU A 50 -1.80 11.03 17.68
CA GLU A 50 -0.55 10.93 18.45
C GLU A 50 0.67 10.90 17.53
N LEU A 51 1.80 11.39 18.04
CA LEU A 51 3.13 11.22 17.45
C LEU A 51 3.92 10.17 18.23
N SER A 52 4.60 9.27 17.53
CA SER A 52 5.44 8.22 18.14
C SER A 52 6.82 8.15 17.48
N GLN A 53 7.82 7.67 18.22
CA GLN A 53 9.17 7.39 17.72
C GLN A 53 9.44 5.87 17.78
N LEU A 54 9.88 5.29 16.66
CA LEU A 54 10.43 3.92 16.60
C LEU A 54 11.97 3.94 16.55
N PRO A 55 12.66 2.88 16.99
CA PRO A 55 14.10 2.90 17.22
C PRO A 55 14.97 2.92 15.95
N SER A 56 14.44 2.49 14.80
CA SER A 56 15.12 2.50 13.49
C SER A 56 14.21 3.06 12.39
N TRP A 57 14.79 3.41 11.25
CA TRP A 57 14.08 3.71 10.01
C TRP A 57 14.28 2.52 9.06
N ALA A 58 13.18 1.88 8.67
CA ALA A 58 13.17 0.72 7.75
C ALA A 58 12.79 1.11 6.31
N GLY A 59 12.38 2.36 6.09
CA GLY A 59 11.97 2.81 4.76
C GLY A 59 13.14 3.20 3.87
N ARG A 60 12.81 3.61 2.64
CA ARG A 60 13.81 4.07 1.66
C ARG A 60 14.72 5.20 2.15
N GLU A 61 15.97 5.17 1.71
CA GLU A 61 16.97 6.26 1.85
C GLU A 61 17.21 7.04 0.54
N HIS A 62 16.50 6.66 -0.53
CA HIS A 62 16.55 7.24 -1.88
C HIS A 62 15.14 7.66 -2.35
N HIS A 63 15.05 8.39 -3.47
CA HIS A 63 13.77 8.90 -4.01
C HIS A 63 12.89 9.59 -2.95
N LEU A 64 13.52 10.26 -1.98
CA LEU A 64 12.85 10.72 -0.75
C LEU A 64 11.74 11.74 -1.06
N SER A 65 11.93 12.63 -2.01
CA SER A 65 10.95 13.65 -2.40
C SER A 65 10.00 13.23 -3.54
N GLU A 66 10.00 11.95 -3.91
CA GLU A 66 9.27 11.38 -5.04
C GLU A 66 8.20 10.40 -4.58
N LEU A 67 7.29 10.04 -5.49
CA LEU A 67 6.23 9.05 -5.26
C LEU A 67 6.30 7.97 -6.33
N PRO A 68 6.15 6.67 -5.97
CA PRO A 68 6.05 5.61 -6.97
C PRO A 68 4.67 5.61 -7.65
N LEU A 69 3.62 6.02 -6.94
CA LEU A 69 2.22 6.08 -7.39
C LEU A 69 1.54 7.31 -6.80
N GLU A 70 0.47 7.80 -7.43
CA GLU A 70 -0.28 8.95 -6.88
C GLU A 70 -0.98 8.59 -5.56
N GLY A 71 -1.61 7.41 -5.51
CA GLY A 71 -2.49 6.97 -4.43
C GLY A 71 -3.76 7.82 -4.31
N ASN A 72 -4.65 7.42 -3.41
CA ASN A 72 -5.83 8.21 -3.05
C ASN A 72 -5.54 9.20 -1.90
N GLY A 73 -4.36 9.13 -1.28
CA GLY A 73 -3.88 10.07 -0.29
C GLY A 73 -2.37 10.21 -0.35
N GLN A 74 -1.86 11.36 0.08
CA GLN A 74 -0.42 11.68 0.07
C GLN A 74 -0.01 12.35 1.38
N ILE A 75 1.22 12.06 1.81
CA ILE A 75 1.91 12.80 2.87
C ILE A 75 3.14 13.44 2.28
N ILE A 76 3.30 14.73 2.56
CA ILE A 76 4.43 15.55 2.13
C ILE A 76 5.07 16.16 3.36
N VAL A 77 6.35 15.84 3.57
CA VAL A 77 7.16 16.39 4.66
C VAL A 77 8.05 17.48 4.09
N ARG A 78 8.01 18.67 4.71
CA ARG A 78 8.84 19.81 4.35
C ARG A 78 9.69 20.24 5.53
N ASP A 79 10.95 20.56 5.27
CA ASP A 79 11.79 21.24 6.25
C ASP A 79 11.16 22.59 6.61
N LEU A 80 11.01 22.89 7.90
CA LEU A 80 10.23 24.07 8.33
C LEU A 80 10.92 25.39 7.96
N ALA A 81 12.25 25.42 7.96
CA ALA A 81 13.03 26.63 7.72
C ALA A 81 13.06 26.99 6.23
N THR A 82 13.31 26.00 5.37
CA THR A 82 13.51 26.18 3.92
C THR A 82 12.25 25.94 3.10
N ARG A 83 11.24 25.25 3.66
CA ARG A 83 10.03 24.76 2.96
C ARG A 83 10.31 23.76 1.84
N GLN A 84 11.55 23.27 1.74
CA GLN A 84 11.92 22.23 0.79
C GLN A 84 11.19 20.92 1.12
N CYS A 85 10.66 20.25 0.09
CA CYS A 85 10.12 18.90 0.22
C CYS A 85 11.27 17.93 0.50
N ILE A 86 11.22 17.24 1.64
CA ILE A 86 12.27 16.34 2.10
C ILE A 86 11.82 14.89 2.20
N TYR A 87 10.51 14.62 2.24
CA TYR A 87 9.98 13.27 2.14
C TYR A 87 8.57 13.25 1.54
N LYS A 88 8.23 12.22 0.77
CA LYS A 88 6.87 11.93 0.31
C LYS A 88 6.50 10.47 0.47
N THR A 89 5.22 10.21 0.72
CA THR A 89 4.63 8.87 0.57
C THR A 89 3.16 9.00 0.15
N SER A 90 2.64 7.95 -0.48
CA SER A 90 1.26 7.85 -1.00
C SER A 90 0.59 6.60 -0.44
N PHE A 91 -0.73 6.61 -0.38
CA PHE A 91 -1.53 5.53 0.20
C PHE A 91 -2.97 5.55 -0.32
N SER A 92 -3.73 4.52 0.03
CA SER A 92 -5.19 4.50 0.06
C SER A 92 -5.66 4.10 1.46
N SER A 93 -6.95 4.24 1.78
CA SER A 93 -7.45 3.97 3.13
C SER A 93 -8.82 3.30 3.14
N LEU A 94 -9.08 2.48 4.17
CA LEU A 94 -10.40 1.89 4.44
C LEU A 94 -11.47 2.98 4.64
N PHE A 95 -11.07 4.16 5.12
CA PHE A 95 -11.94 5.33 5.21
C PHE A 95 -12.46 5.77 3.84
N GLN A 96 -11.61 5.80 2.81
CA GLN A 96 -12.01 6.24 1.47
C GLN A 96 -12.95 5.24 0.78
N GLU A 97 -12.79 3.94 1.05
CA GLU A 97 -13.80 2.95 0.64
C GLU A 97 -15.12 3.16 1.38
N TRP A 98 -15.07 3.40 2.70
CA TRP A 98 -16.28 3.64 3.50
C TRP A 98 -17.10 4.82 2.97
N LEU A 99 -16.47 5.87 2.44
CA LEU A 99 -17.14 7.08 1.96
C LEU A 99 -18.14 6.84 0.81
N SER A 100 -18.00 5.74 0.05
CA SER A 100 -18.95 5.38 -1.02
C SER A 100 -20.15 4.56 -0.52
N THR A 101 -20.11 4.09 0.74
CA THR A 101 -21.16 3.23 1.31
C THR A 101 -22.42 4.01 1.67
N ASP A 102 -23.54 3.31 1.81
CA ASP A 102 -24.81 3.90 2.26
C ASP A 102 -24.72 4.49 3.67
N GLU A 103 -23.95 3.89 4.58
CA GLU A 103 -23.75 4.40 5.94
C GLU A 103 -23.15 5.82 5.92
N ALA A 104 -22.20 6.08 5.01
CA ALA A 104 -21.57 7.39 4.88
C ALA A 104 -22.53 8.49 4.36
N LYS A 105 -23.71 8.15 3.83
CA LYS A 105 -24.74 9.13 3.44
C LYS A 105 -25.49 9.66 4.66
N GLU A 106 -25.53 8.88 5.75
CA GLU A 106 -26.38 9.15 6.91
C GLU A 106 -25.58 9.46 8.18
N THR A 107 -24.41 8.84 8.36
CA THR A 107 -23.67 8.90 9.61
C THR A 107 -22.21 9.30 9.37
N ALA A 108 -21.74 10.31 10.09
CA ALA A 108 -20.32 10.66 10.09
C ALA A 108 -19.53 9.78 11.05
N LYS A 109 -18.34 9.32 10.65
CA LYS A 109 -17.46 8.42 11.43
C LYS A 109 -16.02 8.92 11.47
N GLY A 110 -15.21 8.30 12.34
CA GLY A 110 -13.77 8.49 12.44
C GLY A 110 -13.03 7.15 12.28
N PHE A 111 -11.89 7.17 11.58
CA PHE A 111 -11.08 5.99 11.26
C PHE A 111 -9.61 6.22 11.63
N GLU A 112 -9.00 5.26 12.32
CA GLU A 112 -7.57 5.27 12.65
C GLU A 112 -6.75 5.06 11.37
N ASN A 113 -5.72 5.90 11.16
CA ASN A 113 -4.79 5.78 10.05
C ASN A 113 -3.38 6.10 10.55
N THR A 114 -2.42 5.22 10.29
CA THR A 114 -1.03 5.36 10.77
C THR A 114 -0.07 5.40 9.61
N PHE A 115 0.92 6.29 9.69
CA PHE A 115 1.95 6.42 8.66
C PHE A 115 3.35 6.51 9.29
N LEU A 116 4.33 6.00 8.56
CA LEU A 116 5.73 5.98 8.96
C LEU A 116 6.52 6.98 8.11
N LEU A 117 7.21 7.89 8.78
CA LEU A 117 8.04 8.93 8.17
C LEU A 117 9.45 8.86 8.75
N PRO A 118 10.50 9.22 8.01
CA PRO A 118 11.84 9.29 8.58
C PRO A 118 11.91 10.40 9.63
N TYR A 119 12.53 10.12 10.79
CA TYR A 119 12.51 11.04 11.92
C TYR A 119 13.38 12.27 11.64
N PRO A 120 12.83 13.50 11.67
CA PRO A 120 13.59 14.67 11.23
C PRO A 120 14.62 15.12 12.29
N LYS A 121 15.71 15.73 11.82
CA LYS A 121 16.74 16.37 12.68
C LYS A 121 16.31 17.75 13.18
N GLN A 122 15.50 18.45 12.39
CA GLN A 122 15.00 19.80 12.64
C GLN A 122 13.46 19.82 12.55
N PRO A 123 12.78 20.87 13.02
CA PRO A 123 11.34 20.98 12.85
C PRO A 123 10.90 20.81 11.39
N ALA A 124 9.82 20.08 11.18
CA ALA A 124 9.26 19.81 9.87
C ALA A 124 7.76 20.12 9.84
N GLU A 125 7.26 20.61 8.71
CA GLU A 125 5.83 20.69 8.42
C GLU A 125 5.40 19.43 7.67
N ILE A 126 4.38 18.75 8.19
CA ILE A 126 3.78 17.59 7.56
C ILE A 126 2.41 18.01 7.03
N GLU A 127 2.22 17.80 5.73
CA GLU A 127 0.95 17.97 5.03
C GLU A 127 0.43 16.61 4.61
N ILE A 128 -0.81 16.29 5.00
CA ILE A 128 -1.53 15.12 4.53
C ILE A 128 -2.74 15.56 3.71
N VAL A 129 -2.95 14.93 2.56
CA VAL A 129 -3.98 15.29 1.58
C VAL A 129 -4.72 14.03 1.17
N LEU A 130 -6.06 14.08 1.13
CA LEU A 130 -6.91 13.03 0.56
C LEU A 130 -7.52 13.53 -0.75
N PHE A 131 -7.54 12.65 -1.74
CA PHE A 131 -8.06 12.91 -3.08
C PHE A 131 -9.31 12.08 -3.38
N SER A 132 -10.20 12.65 -4.17
CA SER A 132 -11.37 11.94 -4.70
C SER A 132 -10.95 11.06 -5.89
N PRO A 133 -11.81 10.14 -6.36
CA PRO A 133 -11.58 9.42 -7.62
C PRO A 133 -11.41 10.35 -8.83
N ARG A 134 -11.82 11.62 -8.73
CA ARG A 134 -11.59 12.66 -9.75
C ARG A 134 -10.25 13.39 -9.60
N LYS A 135 -9.38 12.93 -8.70
CA LYS A 135 -8.08 13.53 -8.34
C LYS A 135 -8.18 14.95 -7.74
N GLU A 136 -9.36 15.32 -7.27
CA GLU A 136 -9.60 16.59 -6.59
C GLU A 136 -9.29 16.46 -5.11
N VAL A 137 -8.73 17.50 -4.49
CA VAL A 137 -8.49 17.51 -3.05
C VAL A 137 -9.82 17.48 -2.30
N MET A 138 -10.07 16.41 -1.55
CA MET A 138 -11.23 16.28 -0.66
C MET A 138 -11.00 17.05 0.63
N THR A 139 -9.84 16.84 1.24
CA THR A 139 -9.44 17.50 2.48
C THR A 139 -7.93 17.44 2.65
N SER A 140 -7.38 18.36 3.44
CA SER A 140 -5.96 18.41 3.75
C SER A 140 -5.74 18.90 5.17
N PHE A 141 -4.66 18.45 5.81
CA PHE A 141 -4.26 18.88 7.14
C PHE A 141 -2.76 19.13 7.18
N LYS A 142 -2.37 20.25 7.82
CA LYS A 142 -0.97 20.62 8.05
C LYS A 142 -0.71 20.72 9.54
N HIS A 143 0.40 20.17 9.99
CA HIS A 143 0.90 20.36 11.35
C HIS A 143 2.43 20.41 11.37
N ILE A 144 2.98 20.97 12.44
CA ILE A 144 4.42 21.10 12.65
C ILE A 144 4.85 20.08 13.69
N VAL A 145 5.84 19.27 13.35
CA VAL A 145 6.52 18.38 14.29
C VAL A 145 7.85 19.00 14.67
N ARG A 146 8.11 19.12 15.98
CA ARG A 146 9.41 19.49 16.53
C ARG A 146 10.05 18.23 17.10
N PRO A 147 11.25 17.83 16.64
CA PRO A 147 11.84 16.53 17.00
C PRO A 147 12.22 16.39 18.48
N ASP A 148 12.22 17.49 19.23
CA ASP A 148 12.48 17.61 20.65
C ASP A 148 11.19 17.68 21.51
N ASP A 149 10.01 17.57 20.89
CA ASP A 149 8.74 17.51 21.63
C ASP A 149 8.69 16.28 22.55
N ILE A 150 8.52 16.55 23.85
CA ILE A 150 8.51 15.54 24.91
C ILE A 150 7.29 14.60 24.84
N LEU A 151 6.23 14.98 24.13
CA LEU A 151 5.03 14.17 23.94
C LEU A 151 5.13 13.20 22.76
N ILE A 152 6.25 13.20 22.01
CA ILE A 152 6.51 12.15 21.03
C ILE A 152 6.76 10.83 21.77
N HIS A 153 5.80 9.93 21.69
CA HIS A 153 5.78 8.68 22.45
C HIS A 153 6.84 7.71 21.93
N LYS A 154 7.84 7.39 22.77
CA LYS A 154 8.86 6.39 22.41
C LYS A 154 8.28 4.98 22.49
N ARG A 155 8.27 4.26 21.38
CA ARG A 155 7.75 2.89 21.27
C ARG A 155 8.85 1.93 20.79
N GLY A 156 8.64 0.63 21.03
CA GLY A 156 9.55 -0.41 20.53
C GLY A 156 10.90 -0.50 21.25
N THR A 157 11.04 0.09 22.44
CA THR A 157 12.26 0.00 23.28
C THR A 157 12.20 -1.10 24.34
N SER A 158 11.03 -1.71 24.54
CA SER A 158 10.77 -2.75 25.52
C SER A 158 9.54 -3.55 25.09
N HIS A 159 9.41 -4.79 25.55
CA HIS A 159 8.27 -5.66 25.23
C HIS A 159 7.99 -5.79 23.72
N VAL A 160 9.05 -5.81 22.92
CA VAL A 160 8.94 -6.07 21.48
C VAL A 160 8.29 -7.45 21.29
N THR A 161 7.25 -7.50 20.47
CA THR A 161 6.48 -8.73 20.21
C THR A 161 7.42 -9.85 19.75
N PRO A 162 7.26 -11.09 20.26
CA PRO A 162 8.04 -12.22 19.78
C PRO A 162 7.92 -12.36 18.26
N HIS A 163 9.05 -12.59 17.59
CA HIS A 163 9.08 -12.65 16.13
C HIS A 163 10.20 -13.56 15.63
N ARG A 164 10.10 -13.96 14.36
CA ARG A 164 11.08 -14.79 13.66
C ARG A 164 11.19 -14.32 12.21
N TYR A 165 12.42 -14.12 11.73
CA TYR A 165 12.66 -13.94 10.31
C TYR A 165 12.39 -15.25 9.55
N ILE A 166 11.50 -15.19 8.57
CA ILE A 166 11.22 -16.25 7.60
C ILE A 166 12.16 -16.12 6.39
N LEU A 167 12.47 -14.88 6.02
CA LEU A 167 13.46 -14.51 5.02
C LEU A 167 14.25 -13.30 5.53
N GLN A 168 15.57 -13.33 5.43
CA GLN A 168 16.41 -12.17 5.76
C GLN A 168 17.53 -12.08 4.73
N SER A 169 17.33 -11.25 3.71
CA SER A 169 18.26 -11.10 2.59
C SER A 169 19.36 -10.08 2.89
N GLY A 170 19.09 -9.10 3.76
CA GLY A 170 20.00 -8.02 4.10
C GLY A 170 19.54 -7.22 5.32
N ASN A 171 20.13 -6.04 5.51
CA ASN A 171 19.69 -5.09 6.55
C ASN A 171 18.46 -4.28 6.08
N GLU A 172 17.81 -3.56 7.00
CA GLU A 172 16.57 -2.79 6.77
C GLU A 172 16.72 -1.60 5.80
N LYS A 173 17.94 -1.26 5.37
CA LYS A 173 18.18 -0.16 4.42
C LYS A 173 18.34 -0.63 2.98
N GLU A 174 18.67 -1.90 2.79
CA GLU A 174 18.98 -2.51 1.50
C GLU A 174 17.87 -3.44 1.01
N CYS A 175 16.90 -3.75 1.87
CA CYS A 175 15.81 -4.68 1.62
C CYS A 175 14.48 -4.06 2.02
N ILE A 176 13.43 -4.43 1.30
CA ILE A 176 12.05 -4.14 1.63
C ILE A 176 11.64 -5.02 2.81
N ASP A 177 11.22 -4.41 3.91
CA ASP A 177 10.82 -5.14 5.12
C ASP A 177 9.31 -5.41 5.16
N VAL A 178 8.92 -6.68 5.03
CA VAL A 178 7.53 -7.13 5.13
C VAL A 178 7.30 -7.84 6.46
N ALA A 179 6.36 -7.31 7.26
CA ALA A 179 5.92 -7.95 8.50
C ALA A 179 4.66 -8.79 8.26
N ILE A 180 4.69 -10.05 8.68
CA ILE A 180 3.53 -10.94 8.74
C ILE A 180 3.04 -10.98 10.19
N LEU A 181 1.80 -10.57 10.46
CA LEU A 181 1.25 -10.42 11.81
C LEU A 181 0.17 -11.49 12.09
N ALA A 182 0.17 -12.04 13.30
CA ALA A 182 -0.79 -13.03 13.74
C ALA A 182 -2.11 -12.40 14.23
N GLU A 183 -3.24 -12.79 13.64
CA GLU A 183 -4.58 -12.37 14.08
C GLU A 183 -5.48 -13.58 14.37
N GLY A 184 -6.13 -13.58 15.53
CA GLY A 184 -6.93 -14.72 16.00
C GLY A 184 -6.14 -15.97 16.40
N TYR A 185 -4.82 -15.89 16.54
CA TYR A 185 -3.98 -16.96 17.10
C TYR A 185 -3.69 -16.70 18.58
N THR A 186 -4.02 -17.66 19.44
CA THR A 186 -3.59 -17.65 20.85
C THR A 186 -2.11 -18.00 20.98
N GLU A 187 -1.50 -17.79 22.15
CA GLU A 187 -0.10 -18.18 22.39
C GLU A 187 0.19 -19.65 22.08
N LYS A 188 -0.79 -20.54 22.29
CA LYS A 188 -0.69 -21.98 22.04
C LYS A 188 -0.71 -22.34 20.55
N GLU A 189 -1.11 -21.41 19.69
CA GLU A 189 -1.27 -21.60 18.25
C GLU A 189 -0.14 -20.92 17.45
N MET A 190 0.88 -20.36 18.11
CA MET A 190 1.94 -19.63 17.41
C MET A 190 2.80 -20.51 16.50
N ASP A 191 2.94 -21.81 16.80
CA ASP A 191 3.59 -22.75 15.89
C ASP A 191 2.80 -22.94 14.59
N LEU A 192 1.46 -22.87 14.65
CA LEU A 192 0.60 -22.89 13.46
C LEU A 192 0.75 -21.57 12.68
N PHE A 193 0.72 -20.43 13.36
CA PHE A 193 0.97 -19.13 12.74
C PHE A 193 2.31 -19.08 11.98
N TYR A 194 3.41 -19.56 12.58
CA TYR A 194 4.70 -19.57 11.88
C TYR A 194 4.69 -20.46 10.63
N GLN A 195 3.95 -21.57 10.63
CA GLN A 195 3.75 -22.39 9.42
C GLN A 195 2.95 -21.65 8.36
N ASP A 196 1.93 -20.88 8.76
CA ASP A 196 1.13 -20.09 7.83
C ASP A 196 1.93 -18.90 7.26
N ALA A 197 2.76 -18.25 8.07
CA ALA A 197 3.69 -17.23 7.61
C ALA A 197 4.72 -17.79 6.61
N GLN A 198 5.22 -19.00 6.85
CA GLN A 198 6.08 -19.73 5.90
C GLN A 198 5.33 -19.98 4.57
N LYS A 199 4.08 -20.46 4.62
CA LYS A 199 3.24 -20.66 3.42
C LYS A 199 2.98 -19.36 2.65
N ALA A 200 2.75 -18.25 3.34
CA ALA A 200 2.57 -16.93 2.73
C ALA A 200 3.84 -16.50 1.98
N CYS A 201 4.99 -16.60 2.64
CA CYS A 201 6.31 -16.29 2.08
C CYS A 201 6.59 -17.16 0.83
N GLU A 202 6.37 -18.47 0.91
CA GLU A 202 6.50 -19.38 -0.22
C GLU A 202 5.58 -19.02 -1.39
N SER A 203 4.33 -18.65 -1.08
CA SER A 203 3.37 -18.24 -2.12
C SER A 203 3.83 -16.96 -2.82
N LEU A 204 4.19 -15.92 -2.07
CA LEU A 204 4.64 -14.64 -2.61
C LEU A 204 5.85 -14.84 -3.55
N PHE A 205 6.89 -15.51 -3.07
CA PHE A 205 8.12 -15.72 -3.85
C PHE A 205 8.01 -16.86 -4.89
N SER A 206 6.83 -17.44 -5.10
CA SER A 206 6.57 -18.30 -6.26
C SER A 206 6.10 -17.52 -7.50
N HIS A 207 5.72 -16.25 -7.34
CA HIS A 207 5.22 -15.38 -8.41
C HIS A 207 6.31 -14.39 -8.86
N GLU A 208 6.40 -14.13 -10.17
CA GLU A 208 7.23 -13.03 -10.67
C GLU A 208 6.51 -11.68 -10.48
N PRO A 209 7.25 -10.57 -10.26
CA PRO A 209 8.71 -10.46 -10.18
C PRO A 209 9.29 -10.77 -8.79
N PHE A 210 8.46 -11.03 -7.77
CA PHE A 210 8.94 -11.32 -6.42
C PHE A 210 9.95 -12.47 -6.38
N ARG A 211 9.72 -13.53 -7.17
CA ARG A 211 10.61 -14.69 -7.26
C ARG A 211 12.03 -14.30 -7.68
N SER A 212 12.19 -13.58 -8.79
CA SER A 212 13.51 -13.15 -9.29
C SER A 212 14.13 -12.04 -8.43
N MET A 213 13.32 -11.23 -7.75
CA MET A 213 13.76 -10.15 -6.86
C MET A 213 13.74 -10.53 -5.37
N LYS A 214 13.71 -11.83 -5.04
CA LYS A 214 13.58 -12.31 -3.66
C LYS A 214 14.65 -11.75 -2.70
N ASN A 215 15.86 -11.54 -3.22
CA ASN A 215 16.99 -10.97 -2.49
C ASN A 215 16.80 -9.48 -2.10
N LYS A 216 15.74 -8.82 -2.56
CA LYS A 216 15.37 -7.45 -2.20
C LYS A 216 14.43 -7.38 -1.00
N PHE A 217 14.12 -8.50 -0.34
CA PHE A 217 13.12 -8.55 0.72
C PHE A 217 13.66 -9.20 2.00
N ASN A 218 13.18 -8.67 3.12
CA ASN A 218 13.13 -9.35 4.40
C ASN A 218 11.65 -9.66 4.71
N VAL A 219 11.40 -10.81 5.35
CA VAL A 219 10.08 -11.21 5.82
C VAL A 219 10.18 -11.66 7.27
N VAL A 220 9.50 -10.94 8.16
CA VAL A 220 9.47 -11.22 9.59
C VAL A 220 8.06 -11.64 10.01
N ALA A 221 7.92 -12.81 10.63
CA ALA A 221 6.68 -13.27 11.24
C ALA A 221 6.62 -12.81 12.69
N VAL A 222 5.58 -12.05 13.05
CA VAL A 222 5.37 -11.39 14.33
C VAL A 222 4.21 -12.05 15.07
N ALA A 223 4.53 -12.77 16.14
CA ALA A 223 3.61 -13.58 16.94
C ALA A 223 2.86 -12.71 17.96
N SER A 224 1.90 -11.92 17.47
CA SER A 224 0.99 -11.10 18.29
C SER A 224 -0.15 -11.93 18.88
N PRO A 225 -0.16 -12.22 20.19
CA PRO A 225 -1.15 -13.13 20.76
C PRO A 225 -2.54 -12.52 20.83
N SER A 226 -3.53 -13.29 20.38
CA SER A 226 -4.95 -13.09 20.65
C SER A 226 -5.38 -13.78 21.94
N ILE A 227 -6.41 -13.27 22.60
CA ILE A 227 -7.04 -13.96 23.75
C ILE A 227 -7.91 -15.12 23.24
N ASP A 228 -8.71 -14.85 22.20
CA ASP A 228 -9.59 -15.83 21.58
C ASP A 228 -8.97 -16.37 20.27
N SER A 229 -9.20 -17.67 20.01
CA SER A 229 -8.88 -18.29 18.71
C SER A 229 -9.96 -17.96 17.66
N GLY A 230 -9.55 -17.64 16.44
CA GLY A 230 -10.42 -17.18 15.35
C GLY A 230 -10.68 -15.67 15.36
N VAL A 231 -11.55 -15.20 14.46
CA VAL A 231 -11.89 -13.77 14.29
C VAL A 231 -13.39 -13.49 14.48
N SER A 232 -13.77 -12.23 14.62
CA SER A 232 -15.16 -11.84 14.84
C SER A 232 -16.01 -12.00 13.58
N VAL A 233 -17.25 -12.47 13.74
CA VAL A 233 -18.27 -12.61 12.69
C VAL A 233 -19.56 -11.91 13.15
N PRO A 234 -19.68 -10.59 12.93
CA PRO A 234 -20.82 -9.79 13.38
C PRO A 234 -22.21 -10.32 12.99
N ARG A 235 -22.40 -10.82 11.75
CA ARG A 235 -23.70 -11.39 11.30
C ARG A 235 -24.13 -12.62 12.11
N GLU A 236 -23.16 -13.34 12.69
CA GLU A 236 -23.39 -14.48 13.59
C GLU A 236 -23.41 -14.08 15.07
N LYS A 237 -23.31 -12.77 15.37
CA LYS A 237 -23.20 -12.21 16.73
C LYS A 237 -21.98 -12.74 17.49
N GLN A 238 -20.93 -13.16 16.78
CA GLN A 238 -19.68 -13.63 17.37
C GLN A 238 -18.67 -12.49 17.43
N TRP A 239 -18.35 -12.06 18.65
CA TRP A 239 -17.34 -11.03 18.91
C TRP A 239 -16.21 -11.63 19.74
N LYS A 240 -15.00 -11.58 19.20
CA LYS A 240 -13.79 -12.18 19.78
C LYS A 240 -12.78 -11.11 20.18
N HIS A 241 -11.99 -11.41 21.21
CA HIS A 241 -10.91 -10.57 21.70
C HIS A 241 -9.59 -10.99 21.04
N THR A 242 -9.28 -10.36 19.92
CA THR A 242 -8.12 -10.68 19.09
C THR A 242 -7.09 -9.56 19.05
N ALA A 243 -5.87 -9.89 18.62
CA ALA A 243 -4.71 -9.01 18.66
C ALA A 243 -4.94 -7.68 17.91
N VAL A 244 -5.60 -7.72 16.76
CA VAL A 244 -5.89 -6.53 15.95
C VAL A 244 -7.39 -6.31 15.73
N HIS A 245 -8.25 -7.01 16.46
CA HIS A 245 -9.70 -6.77 16.48
C HIS A 245 -10.36 -6.83 15.10
N SER A 246 -9.93 -7.76 14.23
CA SER A 246 -10.52 -7.92 12.91
C SER A 246 -11.94 -8.48 12.97
N HIS A 247 -12.74 -8.15 11.96
CA HIS A 247 -14.08 -8.67 11.81
C HIS A 247 -14.47 -8.82 10.33
N PHE A 248 -15.27 -9.85 10.04
CA PHE A 248 -16.03 -9.97 8.80
C PHE A 248 -17.16 -8.92 8.74
N ASP A 249 -17.97 -8.94 7.68
CA ASP A 249 -19.13 -8.06 7.53
C ASP A 249 -18.76 -6.56 7.46
N THR A 250 -17.53 -6.25 7.04
CA THR A 250 -17.10 -4.86 6.85
C THR A 250 -18.00 -4.20 5.81
N PHE A 251 -18.59 -3.05 6.16
CA PHE A 251 -19.59 -2.34 5.35
C PHE A 251 -20.79 -3.21 4.95
N TYR A 252 -21.15 -4.19 5.79
CA TYR A 252 -22.21 -5.16 5.54
C TYR A 252 -21.94 -6.09 4.34
N SER A 253 -20.68 -6.22 3.92
CA SER A 253 -20.24 -7.24 2.95
C SER A 253 -19.72 -8.48 3.68
N ASP A 254 -20.48 -9.58 3.61
CA ASP A 254 -20.26 -10.79 4.41
C ASP A 254 -18.81 -11.30 4.45
N ARG A 255 -18.13 -11.26 3.30
CA ARG A 255 -16.77 -11.83 3.13
C ARG A 255 -15.67 -10.78 3.33
N TYR A 256 -16.03 -9.52 3.54
CA TYR A 256 -15.04 -8.46 3.70
C TYR A 256 -14.51 -8.42 5.14
N LEU A 257 -13.32 -9.01 5.31
CA LEU A 257 -12.61 -9.11 6.58
C LEU A 257 -11.58 -7.99 6.67
N THR A 258 -11.79 -7.04 7.57
CA THR A 258 -10.89 -5.88 7.78
C THR A 258 -10.62 -5.64 9.27
N THR A 259 -9.75 -4.68 9.58
CA THR A 259 -9.67 -4.09 10.90
C THR A 259 -9.54 -2.56 10.82
N SER A 260 -10.36 -1.85 11.60
CA SER A 260 -10.25 -0.40 11.76
C SER A 260 -9.32 0.00 12.92
N ARG A 261 -8.68 -0.97 13.60
CA ARG A 261 -7.78 -0.76 14.75
C ARG A 261 -6.33 -0.68 14.30
N VAL A 262 -6.07 0.26 13.39
CA VAL A 262 -4.76 0.44 12.76
C VAL A 262 -3.67 0.72 13.81
N LYS A 263 -3.97 1.48 14.87
CA LYS A 263 -2.99 1.71 15.94
C LYS A 263 -2.55 0.42 16.64
N ALA A 264 -3.45 -0.56 16.79
CA ALA A 264 -3.12 -1.86 17.39
C ALA A 264 -2.15 -2.65 16.51
N ILE A 265 -2.36 -2.67 15.19
CA ILE A 265 -1.44 -3.27 14.22
C ILE A 265 -0.03 -2.69 14.39
N HIS A 266 0.10 -1.37 14.30
CA HIS A 266 1.41 -0.72 14.37
C HIS A 266 2.04 -0.76 15.76
N ASN A 267 1.25 -0.90 16.83
CA ASN A 267 1.76 -1.13 18.18
C ASN A 267 2.37 -2.52 18.32
N ALA A 268 1.75 -3.55 17.74
CA ALA A 268 2.28 -4.91 17.75
C ALA A 268 3.60 -5.03 16.97
N LEU A 269 3.83 -4.16 15.98
CA LEU A 269 5.05 -4.12 15.17
C LEU A 269 6.14 -3.20 15.73
N ALA A 270 5.86 -2.42 16.79
CA ALA A 270 6.81 -1.42 17.28
C ALA A 270 8.10 -2.06 17.80
N GLY A 271 9.24 -1.66 17.21
CA GLY A 271 10.58 -2.16 17.54
C GLY A 271 11.11 -3.23 16.59
N ILE A 272 10.28 -3.68 15.65
CA ILE A 272 10.67 -4.57 14.54
C ILE A 272 10.74 -3.67 13.28
N PRO A 273 11.75 -3.79 12.40
CA PRO A 273 11.74 -3.11 11.10
C PRO A 273 10.58 -3.59 10.22
N TYR A 274 9.80 -2.67 9.66
CA TYR A 274 8.73 -2.97 8.71
C TYR A 274 8.38 -1.75 7.84
N GLU A 275 7.97 -2.03 6.62
CA GLU A 275 7.40 -1.08 5.66
C GLU A 275 6.01 -1.53 5.20
N HIS A 276 5.82 -2.83 5.00
CA HIS A 276 4.56 -3.42 4.52
C HIS A 276 4.06 -4.51 5.48
N ILE A 277 2.73 -4.67 5.52
CA ILE A 277 2.06 -5.50 6.54
C ILE A 277 1.13 -6.51 5.87
N ILE A 278 1.32 -7.79 6.19
CA ILE A 278 0.40 -8.88 5.89
C ILE A 278 -0.13 -9.41 7.21
N ILE A 279 -1.44 -9.46 7.38
CA ILE A 279 -2.11 -9.98 8.57
C ILE A 279 -2.76 -11.31 8.21
N LEU A 280 -2.44 -12.35 8.96
CA LEU A 280 -3.01 -13.68 8.78
C LEU A 280 -4.07 -13.93 9.84
N ALA A 281 -5.31 -14.16 9.42
CA ALA A 281 -6.42 -14.51 10.31
C ALA A 281 -6.55 -16.03 10.46
N ASN A 282 -6.58 -16.51 11.70
CA ASN A 282 -6.74 -17.92 12.08
C ASN A 282 -8.17 -18.44 11.80
N THR A 283 -8.54 -18.61 10.53
CA THR A 283 -9.84 -19.15 10.12
C THR A 283 -9.76 -19.72 8.70
N ASP A 284 -10.69 -20.61 8.38
CA ASP A 284 -10.84 -21.29 7.09
C ASP A 284 -11.94 -20.69 6.21
N VAL A 285 -12.73 -19.74 6.72
CA VAL A 285 -13.77 -19.02 5.95
C VAL A 285 -13.11 -18.11 4.90
N TYR A 286 -13.70 -18.00 3.70
CA TYR A 286 -13.17 -17.08 2.69
C TYR A 286 -13.38 -15.62 3.07
N GLY A 287 -12.31 -14.84 3.11
CA GLY A 287 -12.37 -13.38 3.21
C GLY A 287 -11.00 -12.74 3.32
N GLY A 288 -10.99 -11.42 3.14
CA GLY A 288 -9.78 -10.63 3.20
C GLY A 288 -9.94 -9.29 2.49
N GLY A 289 -8.83 -8.57 2.38
CA GLY A 289 -8.70 -7.34 1.63
C GLY A 289 -7.27 -6.80 1.69
N GLY A 290 -6.90 -6.01 0.70
CA GLY A 290 -5.63 -5.30 0.61
C GLY A 290 -5.86 -3.87 0.17
N ILE A 291 -5.26 -2.92 0.90
CA ILE A 291 -5.35 -1.49 0.56
C ILE A 291 -3.94 -0.92 0.47
N TYR A 292 -3.67 -0.19 -0.61
CA TYR A 292 -2.34 0.36 -0.93
C TYR A 292 -1.71 1.14 0.23
N ASN A 293 -0.52 0.72 0.66
CA ASN A 293 0.23 1.25 1.80
C ASN A 293 -0.58 1.35 3.12
N SER A 294 -1.58 0.49 3.28
CA SER A 294 -2.27 0.23 4.55
C SER A 294 -1.84 -1.15 5.08
N TYR A 295 -2.53 -2.21 4.69
CA TYR A 295 -2.18 -3.59 5.02
C TYR A 295 -2.91 -4.57 4.07
N THR A 296 -2.40 -5.80 4.01
CA THR A 296 -3.14 -6.98 3.55
C THR A 296 -3.69 -7.72 4.76
N LEU A 297 -4.94 -8.17 4.73
CA LEU A 297 -5.53 -9.09 5.70
C LEU A 297 -6.22 -10.22 4.95
N THR A 298 -5.90 -11.47 5.29
CA THR A 298 -6.51 -12.64 4.64
C THR A 298 -6.65 -13.80 5.62
N THR A 299 -7.59 -14.70 5.34
CA THR A 299 -7.74 -15.94 6.10
C THR A 299 -6.67 -16.96 5.72
N ALA A 300 -6.04 -17.56 6.73
CA ALA A 300 -4.84 -18.38 6.55
C ALA A 300 -5.14 -19.84 6.17
N HIS A 301 -6.34 -20.33 6.48
CA HIS A 301 -6.69 -21.75 6.34
C HIS A 301 -7.72 -22.03 5.25
N HIS A 302 -8.22 -21.00 4.56
CA HIS A 302 -9.06 -21.21 3.39
C HIS A 302 -8.25 -21.89 2.27
N PRO A 303 -8.81 -22.84 1.49
CA PRO A 303 -8.08 -23.55 0.43
C PRO A 303 -7.39 -22.65 -0.62
N MET A 304 -7.95 -21.46 -0.86
CA MET A 304 -7.40 -20.45 -1.77
C MET A 304 -6.45 -19.44 -1.10
N PHE A 305 -5.99 -19.69 0.13
CA PHE A 305 -5.10 -18.77 0.85
C PHE A 305 -3.88 -18.33 0.02
N LYS A 306 -3.17 -19.29 -0.59
CA LYS A 306 -1.96 -19.02 -1.37
C LYS A 306 -2.16 -17.99 -2.49
N PRO A 307 -3.12 -18.17 -3.42
CA PRO A 307 -3.37 -17.14 -4.43
C PRO A 307 -3.96 -15.85 -3.85
N VAL A 308 -4.84 -15.93 -2.85
CA VAL A 308 -5.51 -14.75 -2.27
C VAL A 308 -4.51 -13.83 -1.58
N VAL A 309 -3.62 -14.34 -0.72
CA VAL A 309 -2.62 -13.48 -0.04
C VAL A 309 -1.75 -12.71 -1.02
N VAL A 310 -1.47 -13.30 -2.19
CA VAL A 310 -0.69 -12.66 -3.26
C VAL A 310 -1.52 -11.62 -4.03
N HIS A 311 -2.80 -11.88 -4.27
CA HIS A 311 -3.74 -10.91 -4.83
C HIS A 311 -3.84 -9.68 -3.92
N GLU A 312 -4.10 -9.88 -2.63
CA GLU A 312 -4.22 -8.78 -1.68
C GLU A 312 -2.92 -7.99 -1.52
N PHE A 313 -1.76 -8.66 -1.61
CA PHE A 313 -0.47 -7.98 -1.61
C PHE A 313 -0.22 -7.19 -2.90
N GLY A 314 -0.84 -7.60 -4.02
CA GLY A 314 -0.90 -6.80 -5.24
C GLY A 314 -1.53 -5.43 -5.01
N HIS A 315 -2.57 -5.34 -4.17
CA HIS A 315 -3.14 -4.06 -3.74
C HIS A 315 -2.24 -3.34 -2.74
N SER A 316 -1.92 -3.98 -1.60
CA SER A 316 -1.30 -3.29 -0.46
C SER A 316 0.14 -2.84 -0.73
N PHE A 317 0.92 -3.63 -1.46
CA PHE A 317 2.28 -3.31 -1.87
C PHE A 317 2.33 -2.72 -3.28
N GLY A 318 1.70 -3.40 -4.24
CA GLY A 318 1.80 -3.05 -5.66
C GLY A 318 0.96 -1.85 -6.09
N GLY A 319 -0.03 -1.44 -5.29
CA GLY A 319 -0.99 -0.40 -5.67
C GLY A 319 -1.76 -0.76 -6.95
N LEU A 320 -1.98 -2.05 -7.19
CA LEU A 320 -2.73 -2.55 -8.34
C LEU A 320 -4.23 -2.45 -8.07
N ALA A 321 -5.02 -2.21 -9.10
CA ALA A 321 -6.48 -2.32 -9.05
C ALA A 321 -6.93 -3.75 -9.32
N ASP A 322 -8.17 -4.04 -8.96
CA ASP A 322 -8.86 -5.23 -9.43
C ASP A 322 -9.12 -5.19 -10.94
N GLU A 323 -8.86 -6.32 -11.60
CA GLU A 323 -9.10 -6.51 -13.03
C GLU A 323 -10.39 -7.28 -13.31
N TYR A 324 -11.10 -7.74 -12.27
CA TYR A 324 -12.43 -8.33 -12.43
C TYR A 324 -13.50 -7.24 -12.58
N PHE A 325 -14.63 -7.70 -13.11
CA PHE A 325 -15.82 -6.90 -13.34
C PHE A 325 -17.02 -7.84 -13.17
N TYR A 326 -18.11 -7.30 -12.67
CA TYR A 326 -19.39 -7.97 -12.60
C TYR A 326 -20.44 -7.05 -13.24
N ASP A 327 -21.46 -7.63 -13.85
CA ASP A 327 -22.62 -6.85 -14.26
C ASP A 327 -23.33 -6.36 -12.98
N ASP A 328 -23.64 -5.06 -12.89
CA ASP A 328 -24.30 -4.41 -11.74
C ASP A 328 -23.52 -4.47 -10.39
N ASP A 329 -22.19 -4.30 -10.41
CA ASP A 329 -21.37 -4.21 -9.20
C ASP A 329 -21.67 -2.91 -8.40
N VAL A 330 -21.75 -3.01 -7.07
CA VAL A 330 -21.93 -1.85 -6.18
C VAL A 330 -20.75 -0.87 -6.23
N MET A 331 -19.59 -1.32 -6.70
CA MET A 331 -18.37 -0.52 -6.89
C MET A 331 -18.18 -0.02 -8.33
N THR A 332 -19.20 -0.10 -9.19
CA THR A 332 -19.11 0.35 -10.60
C THR A 332 -18.71 1.84 -10.71
N ASP A 333 -19.10 2.67 -9.75
CA ASP A 333 -18.83 4.12 -9.75
C ASP A 333 -17.45 4.50 -9.13
N THR A 334 -16.62 3.51 -8.74
CA THR A 334 -15.30 3.77 -8.15
C THR A 334 -14.37 4.54 -9.09
N TYR A 335 -14.47 4.30 -10.40
CA TYR A 335 -13.62 4.93 -11.41
C TYR A 335 -14.43 5.76 -12.40
N PRO A 336 -14.41 7.10 -12.29
CA PRO A 336 -15.02 7.98 -13.27
C PRO A 336 -14.43 7.73 -14.67
N LEU A 337 -15.27 7.43 -15.64
CA LEU A 337 -14.82 7.05 -17.00
C LEU A 337 -14.11 8.19 -17.75
N ASP A 338 -14.25 9.43 -17.29
CA ASP A 338 -13.59 10.62 -17.83
C ASP A 338 -12.28 11.00 -17.10
N VAL A 339 -11.82 10.18 -16.17
CA VAL A 339 -10.56 10.36 -15.41
C VAL A 339 -9.67 9.14 -15.59
N GLU A 340 -8.38 9.32 -15.86
CA GLU A 340 -7.43 8.20 -15.92
C GLU A 340 -7.10 7.73 -14.50
N PRO A 341 -7.36 6.46 -14.13
CA PRO A 341 -7.02 5.92 -12.81
C PRO A 341 -5.51 6.04 -12.54
N TRP A 342 -5.10 6.16 -11.28
CA TRP A 342 -3.67 6.20 -10.94
C TRP A 342 -3.04 4.80 -10.92
N GLU A 343 -3.86 3.77 -10.75
CA GLU A 343 -3.48 2.37 -10.77
C GLU A 343 -2.94 1.99 -12.15
N GLN A 344 -1.88 1.20 -12.16
CA GLN A 344 -1.07 0.97 -13.37
C GLN A 344 -1.63 -0.11 -14.29
N ASN A 345 -2.52 -0.98 -13.79
CA ASN A 345 -3.04 -2.16 -14.48
C ASN A 345 -4.49 -2.02 -14.95
N ILE A 346 -5.13 -0.87 -14.79
CA ILE A 346 -6.42 -0.56 -15.45
C ILE A 346 -6.34 0.80 -16.13
N SER A 347 -7.22 1.05 -17.09
CA SER A 347 -7.28 2.32 -17.80
C SER A 347 -8.71 2.64 -18.25
N THR A 348 -9.08 3.92 -18.20
CA THR A 348 -10.28 4.47 -18.86
C THR A 348 -9.96 5.01 -20.26
N ARG A 349 -8.69 4.94 -20.67
CA ARG A 349 -8.12 5.45 -21.93
C ARG A 349 -8.20 6.97 -22.08
N VAL A 350 -8.32 7.70 -20.98
CA VAL A 350 -8.22 9.16 -20.95
C VAL A 350 -6.77 9.60 -21.16
N ASN A 351 -5.81 8.88 -20.58
CA ASN A 351 -4.38 9.06 -20.77
C ASN A 351 -3.67 7.70 -20.85
N PHE A 352 -4.04 6.89 -21.85
CA PHE A 352 -3.52 5.54 -22.00
C PHE A 352 -1.99 5.46 -22.20
N ALA A 353 -1.39 6.51 -22.76
CA ALA A 353 0.05 6.63 -22.96
C ALA A 353 0.84 6.56 -21.64
N SER A 354 0.25 6.95 -20.51
CA SER A 354 0.89 6.83 -19.18
C SER A 354 0.77 5.43 -18.56
N LYS A 355 0.15 4.47 -19.26
CA LYS A 355 -0.13 3.12 -18.76
C LYS A 355 0.78 2.09 -19.45
N TRP A 356 0.22 1.22 -20.28
CA TRP A 356 0.96 0.14 -20.95
C TRP A 356 0.90 0.22 -22.47
N GLU A 357 0.59 1.39 -23.03
CA GLU A 357 0.63 1.63 -24.47
C GLU A 357 2.01 1.25 -25.06
N ASP A 358 3.08 1.55 -24.33
CA ASP A 358 4.47 1.21 -24.64
C ASP A 358 4.78 -0.31 -24.66
N MET A 359 3.88 -1.14 -24.12
CA MET A 359 4.01 -2.60 -24.10
C MET A 359 3.14 -3.29 -25.17
N LEU A 360 2.33 -2.55 -25.92
CA LEU A 360 1.50 -3.14 -26.97
C LEU A 360 2.34 -3.50 -28.19
N ALA A 361 2.07 -4.67 -28.78
CA ALA A 361 2.63 -5.00 -30.08
C ALA A 361 2.07 -4.04 -31.16
N PRO A 362 2.84 -3.72 -32.22
CA PRO A 362 2.33 -2.93 -33.34
C PRO A 362 1.02 -3.51 -33.89
N ASN A 363 0.05 -2.65 -34.16
CA ASN A 363 -1.28 -3.00 -34.67
C ASN A 363 -2.16 -3.86 -33.73
N THR A 364 -1.89 -3.87 -32.41
CA THR A 364 -2.80 -4.48 -31.43
C THR A 364 -4.19 -3.81 -31.51
N PRO A 365 -5.28 -4.57 -31.69
CA PRO A 365 -6.62 -3.99 -31.77
C PRO A 365 -7.06 -3.42 -30.41
N VAL A 366 -7.75 -2.28 -30.44
CA VAL A 366 -8.25 -1.57 -29.25
C VAL A 366 -9.75 -1.25 -29.44
N PRO A 367 -10.67 -1.87 -28.68
CA PRO A 367 -10.44 -2.93 -27.70
C PRO A 367 -9.92 -4.22 -28.35
N THR A 368 -9.14 -4.98 -27.59
CA THR A 368 -8.62 -6.28 -28.04
C THR A 368 -9.75 -7.32 -27.98
N PRO A 369 -10.11 -7.98 -29.10
CA PRO A 369 -11.17 -8.98 -29.08
C PRO A 369 -10.79 -10.17 -28.18
N ILE A 370 -11.70 -10.58 -27.29
CA ILE A 370 -11.49 -11.73 -26.39
C ILE A 370 -11.09 -13.00 -27.16
N ALA A 371 -11.67 -13.21 -28.35
CA ALA A 371 -11.36 -14.35 -29.22
C ALA A 371 -9.89 -14.39 -29.69
N GLN A 372 -9.16 -13.27 -29.62
CA GLN A 372 -7.77 -13.16 -30.06
C GLN A 372 -6.78 -13.13 -28.89
N HIS A 373 -7.20 -13.49 -27.67
CA HIS A 373 -6.35 -13.34 -26.49
C HIS A 373 -5.03 -14.11 -26.54
N GLN A 374 -4.99 -15.23 -27.27
CA GLN A 374 -3.77 -16.00 -27.48
C GLN A 374 -2.72 -15.25 -28.32
N ASN A 375 -3.16 -14.34 -29.21
CA ASN A 375 -2.28 -13.54 -30.06
C ASN A 375 -1.79 -12.27 -29.35
N TYR A 376 -2.51 -11.81 -28.31
CA TYR A 376 -2.24 -10.56 -27.60
C TYR A 376 -2.14 -10.79 -26.09
N PRO A 377 -1.05 -11.41 -25.60
CA PRO A 377 -0.84 -11.59 -24.16
C PRO A 377 -0.85 -10.26 -23.39
N VAL A 378 -0.47 -9.16 -24.05
CA VAL A 378 -0.74 -7.79 -23.63
C VAL A 378 -1.65 -7.13 -24.67
N GLY A 379 -2.80 -6.62 -24.24
CA GLY A 379 -3.81 -5.98 -25.06
C GLY A 379 -4.57 -4.90 -24.27
N VAL A 380 -5.71 -4.48 -24.79
CA VAL A 380 -6.62 -3.51 -24.17
C VAL A 380 -8.00 -4.16 -24.08
N TYR A 381 -8.18 -5.03 -23.08
CA TYR A 381 -9.38 -5.84 -22.90
C TYR A 381 -10.41 -5.05 -22.11
N GLU A 382 -11.59 -4.83 -22.69
CA GLU A 382 -12.69 -4.16 -21.98
C GLU A 382 -13.17 -5.01 -20.79
N GLY A 383 -13.48 -4.34 -19.69
CA GLY A 383 -13.83 -4.92 -18.39
C GLY A 383 -12.67 -4.86 -17.39
N GLY A 384 -12.91 -4.29 -16.21
CA GLY A 384 -11.95 -4.20 -15.11
C GLY A 384 -12.35 -3.09 -14.15
N GLY A 385 -11.73 -3.00 -12.97
CA GLY A 385 -12.10 -1.99 -11.97
C GLY A 385 -13.60 -2.00 -11.67
N TYR A 386 -14.17 -3.21 -11.51
CA TYR A 386 -15.59 -3.46 -11.23
C TYR A 386 -16.58 -3.12 -12.37
N SER A 387 -16.14 -2.45 -13.44
CA SER A 387 -16.99 -2.08 -14.57
C SER A 387 -16.79 -2.98 -15.79
N ALA A 388 -17.88 -3.49 -16.37
CA ALA A 388 -17.84 -4.28 -17.61
C ALA A 388 -17.54 -3.45 -18.87
N LYS A 389 -17.76 -2.13 -18.83
CA LYS A 389 -17.62 -1.19 -19.95
C LYS A 389 -16.83 0.05 -19.56
N GLY A 390 -16.14 0.65 -20.52
CA GLY A 390 -15.41 1.91 -20.34
C GLY A 390 -14.07 1.81 -19.58
N ILE A 391 -13.86 0.74 -18.82
CA ILE A 391 -12.58 0.42 -18.17
C ILE A 391 -11.94 -0.78 -18.88
N TYR A 392 -10.62 -0.76 -18.99
CA TYR A 392 -9.84 -1.75 -19.70
C TYR A 392 -8.72 -2.30 -18.82
N ARG A 393 -8.42 -3.58 -19.00
CA ARG A 393 -7.32 -4.31 -18.35
C ARG A 393 -6.30 -4.82 -19.37
N PRO A 394 -5.09 -5.19 -18.96
CA PRO A 394 -3.96 -5.37 -19.87
C PRO A 394 -3.89 -6.78 -20.46
N ALA A 395 -4.53 -7.75 -19.82
CA ALA A 395 -4.54 -9.14 -20.25
C ALA A 395 -5.93 -9.75 -20.14
N PHE A 396 -6.15 -10.86 -20.84
CA PHE A 396 -7.42 -11.56 -20.74
C PHE A 396 -7.68 -12.06 -19.31
N ASN A 397 -6.64 -12.53 -18.62
CA ASN A 397 -6.68 -12.95 -17.23
C ASN A 397 -5.38 -12.57 -16.48
N CYS A 398 -5.45 -12.51 -15.15
CA CYS A 398 -4.40 -12.05 -14.24
C CYS A 398 -4.70 -12.53 -12.82
N ARG A 399 -3.69 -12.64 -11.95
CA ARG A 399 -3.87 -12.76 -10.49
C ARG A 399 -4.78 -11.67 -9.92
N MET A 400 -4.76 -10.44 -10.46
CA MET A 400 -5.66 -9.34 -10.07
C MET A 400 -7.09 -9.50 -10.61
N LYS A 401 -7.37 -10.55 -11.40
CA LYS A 401 -8.70 -10.83 -11.94
C LYS A 401 -9.31 -12.08 -11.33
N THR A 402 -8.58 -13.19 -11.29
CA THR A 402 -9.09 -14.45 -10.72
C THR A 402 -8.05 -15.17 -9.87
N ASN A 403 -8.52 -15.88 -8.85
CA ASN A 403 -7.66 -16.61 -7.92
C ASN A 403 -7.06 -17.89 -8.54
N GLU A 404 -7.66 -18.42 -9.60
CA GLU A 404 -7.20 -19.64 -10.28
C GLU A 404 -6.10 -19.36 -11.30
N TYR A 405 -5.98 -18.13 -11.79
CA TYR A 405 -4.94 -17.79 -12.76
C TYR A 405 -3.56 -17.82 -12.08
N PRO A 406 -2.54 -18.43 -12.69
CA PRO A 406 -1.32 -18.78 -11.96
C PRO A 406 -0.38 -17.60 -11.68
N GLU A 407 -0.50 -16.48 -12.40
CA GLU A 407 0.51 -15.41 -12.40
C GLU A 407 -0.09 -14.01 -12.51
N PHE A 408 0.69 -12.99 -12.17
CA PHE A 408 0.39 -11.61 -12.55
C PHE A 408 0.54 -11.44 -14.06
N CYS A 409 -0.33 -10.65 -14.70
CA CYS A 409 -0.15 -10.30 -16.11
C CYS A 409 1.14 -9.48 -16.32
N PRO A 410 1.71 -9.41 -17.54
CA PRO A 410 2.98 -8.73 -17.78
C PRO A 410 3.02 -7.26 -17.32
N VAL A 411 1.88 -6.55 -17.40
CA VAL A 411 1.77 -5.16 -16.95
C VAL A 411 1.78 -5.05 -15.42
N CYS A 412 1.10 -5.96 -14.72
CA CYS A 412 1.20 -6.07 -13.26
C CYS A 412 2.62 -6.44 -12.82
N GLN A 413 3.29 -7.37 -13.51
CA GLN A 413 4.68 -7.73 -13.19
C GLN A 413 5.61 -6.52 -13.33
N ARG A 414 5.50 -5.75 -14.43
CA ARG A 414 6.25 -4.51 -14.62
C ARG A 414 5.95 -3.47 -13.53
N ALA A 415 4.67 -3.30 -13.17
CA ALA A 415 4.27 -2.36 -12.14
C ALA A 415 4.91 -2.73 -10.78
N ILE A 416 4.80 -4.00 -10.35
CA ILE A 416 5.41 -4.50 -9.12
C ILE A 416 6.94 -4.34 -9.16
N GLN A 417 7.59 -4.64 -10.28
CA GLN A 417 9.03 -4.47 -10.44
C GLN A 417 9.44 -2.99 -10.23
N ARG A 418 8.70 -2.05 -10.83
CA ARG A 418 8.94 -0.60 -10.64
C ARG A 418 8.77 -0.18 -9.18
N ILE A 419 7.82 -0.77 -8.44
CA ILE A 419 7.67 -0.52 -7.00
C ILE A 419 8.92 -0.99 -6.25
N ILE A 420 9.40 -2.21 -6.53
CA ILE A 420 10.59 -2.76 -5.86
C ILE A 420 11.82 -1.88 -6.14
N GLU A 421 12.05 -1.54 -7.41
CA GLU A 421 13.17 -0.68 -7.86
C GLU A 421 13.08 0.75 -7.31
N PHE A 422 11.87 1.23 -7.00
CA PHE A 422 11.69 2.55 -6.38
C PHE A 422 12.13 2.55 -4.91
N TYR A 423 11.77 1.51 -4.15
CA TYR A 423 12.06 1.43 -2.72
C TYR A 423 13.52 1.08 -2.42
N VAL A 424 14.12 0.18 -3.20
CA VAL A 424 15.50 -0.29 -2.97
C VAL A 424 16.33 -0.29 -4.25
N PRO A 425 17.62 0.11 -4.19
CA PRO A 425 18.51 0.25 -5.35
C PRO A 425 18.96 -1.09 -5.94
#